data_AF-A0A382WKL6-F1
#
_entry.id   AF-A0A382WKL6-F1
#
_cell.length_a   1.000
_cell.length_b   1.000
_cell.length_c   1.000
_cell.angle_alpha   90.00
_cell.angle_beta   90.00
_cell.angle_gamma   90.00
#
_symmetry.space_group_name_H-M   'P 1'
#
loop_
_entity.id
_entity.type
_entity.pdbx_description
1 polymer ?
#
loop_
_entity_poly.entity_id
_entity_poly.type
_entity_poly.pdbx_seq_one_letter_code
_entity_poly.pdbx_strand_id
1 'polypeptide(L)'
;MGNAFKKLNREINKFNDVLNTMSVLIWDSRTKMPKKGANSRGYQVGTLTSVARDILLSSKMRKLLEDSQNETHNLDKDSFEKKTLSHLSEAINYHDKIPEKLQVKKAELEPLAHNAWAE
;
A
#
# COMPACT_ATOMS: atom_id res chain seq x y z
N MET A 1 -4.04 10.55 22.28
CA MET A 1 -3.26 10.22 21.08
C MET A 1 -2.08 11.17 20.97
N GLY A 2 -0.86 10.65 21.13
CA GLY A 2 0.36 11.46 21.16
C GLY A 2 0.75 11.98 19.76
N ASN A 3 1.82 12.76 19.71
CA ASN A 3 2.21 13.52 18.53
C ASN A 3 2.85 12.61 17.45
N ALA A 4 3.62 11.59 17.86
CA ALA A 4 4.25 10.66 16.94
C ALA A 4 3.19 9.81 16.23
N PHE A 5 2.26 9.22 16.98
CA PHE A 5 1.22 8.38 16.39
C PHE A 5 0.27 9.16 15.46
N LYS A 6 -0.05 10.43 15.79
CA LYS A 6 -0.80 11.31 14.88
C LYS A 6 -0.08 11.55 13.56
N LYS A 7 1.25 11.78 13.59
CA LYS A 7 2.06 11.95 12.38
C LYS A 7 2.15 10.66 11.57
N LEU A 8 2.30 9.52 12.24
CA LEU A 8 2.27 8.20 11.60
C LEU A 8 0.96 7.98 10.85
N ASN A 9 -0.18 8.22 11.50
CA ASN A 9 -1.49 8.07 10.86
C ASN A 9 -1.66 8.95 9.62
N ARG A 10 -1.11 10.17 9.62
CA ARG A 10 -1.12 11.01 8.41
C ARG A 10 -0.34 10.40 7.26
N GLU A 11 0.77 9.71 7.55
CA GLU A 11 1.55 9.04 6.50
C GLU A 11 0.87 7.75 6.03
N ILE A 12 0.26 6.98 6.94
CA ILE A 12 -0.58 5.82 6.60
C ILE A 12 -1.76 6.25 5.72
N ASN A 13 -2.40 7.38 6.01
CA ASN A 13 -3.51 7.88 5.20
C ASN A 13 -3.08 8.19 3.76
N LYS A 14 -1.91 8.83 3.56
CA LYS A 14 -1.38 9.07 2.21
C LYS A 14 -1.13 7.76 1.46
N PHE A 15 -0.56 6.77 2.14
CA PHE A 15 -0.38 5.43 1.57
C PHE A 15 -1.73 4.81 1.18
N ASN A 16 -2.73 4.90 2.06
CA ASN A 16 -4.09 4.41 1.80
C ASN A 16 -4.78 5.13 0.63
N ASP A 17 -4.58 6.44 0.46
CA ASP A 17 -5.15 7.17 -0.67
C ASP A 17 -4.63 6.65 -2.02
N VAL A 18 -3.35 6.26 -2.07
CA VAL A 18 -2.74 5.60 -3.25
C VAL A 18 -3.36 4.21 -3.47
N LEU A 19 -3.50 3.40 -2.41
CA LEU A 19 -4.14 2.09 -2.50
C LEU A 19 -5.61 2.16 -2.94
N ASN A 20 -6.35 3.15 -2.45
CA ASN A 20 -7.75 3.37 -2.82
C ASN A 20 -7.87 3.82 -4.27
N THR A 21 -6.96 4.68 -4.74
CA THR A 21 -6.88 5.06 -6.15
C THR A 21 -6.64 3.83 -7.03
N MET A 22 -5.72 2.94 -6.65
CA MET A 22 -5.52 1.67 -7.36
C MET A 22 -6.78 0.80 -7.36
N SER A 23 -7.48 0.70 -6.23
CA SER A 23 -8.72 -0.08 -6.12
C SER A 23 -9.79 0.40 -7.13
N VAL A 24 -9.95 1.72 -7.29
CA VAL A 24 -10.88 2.28 -8.29
C VAL A 24 -10.44 1.94 -9.71
N LEU A 25 -9.15 2.05 -10.02
CA LEU A 25 -8.63 1.71 -11.36
C LEU A 25 -8.77 0.22 -11.67
N ILE A 26 -8.60 -0.67 -10.69
CA ILE A 26 -8.80 -2.10 -10.87
C ILE A 26 -10.29 -2.41 -11.06
N TRP A 27 -11.19 -1.78 -10.30
CA TRP A 27 -12.63 -1.93 -10.52
C TRP A 27 -13.03 -1.47 -11.93
N ASP A 28 -12.55 -0.29 -12.35
CA ASP A 28 -12.84 0.25 -13.68
C ASP A 28 -12.34 -0.69 -14.77
N SER A 29 -11.16 -1.30 -14.59
CA SER A 29 -10.56 -2.20 -15.58
C SER A 29 -11.39 -3.44 -15.85
N ARG A 30 -12.21 -3.85 -14.88
CA ARG A 30 -13.04 -5.07 -14.94
C ARG A 30 -14.49 -4.78 -15.33
N THR A 31 -14.91 -3.52 -15.34
CA THR A 31 -16.35 -3.18 -15.44
C THR A 31 -16.70 -2.12 -16.48
N LYS A 32 -15.83 -1.13 -16.70
CA LYS A 32 -16.13 0.04 -17.55
C LYS A 32 -15.07 0.32 -18.60
N MET A 33 -13.81 -0.01 -18.31
CA MET A 33 -12.70 0.23 -19.20
C MET A 33 -12.89 -0.48 -20.56
N PRO A 34 -12.67 0.20 -21.70
CA PRO A 34 -12.68 -0.44 -23.00
C PRO A 34 -11.55 -1.49 -23.13
N LYS A 35 -11.80 -2.58 -23.86
CA LYS A 35 -10.86 -3.72 -24.02
C LYS A 35 -9.42 -3.30 -24.36
N LYS A 36 -9.25 -2.32 -25.25
CA LYS A 36 -7.93 -1.83 -25.70
C LYS A 36 -7.16 -1.04 -24.62
N GLY A 37 -7.77 -0.74 -23.48
CA GLY A 37 -7.15 0.01 -22.38
C GLY A 37 -6.28 -0.81 -21.42
N ALA A 38 -6.20 -2.13 -21.58
CA ALA A 38 -5.53 -3.01 -20.61
C ALA A 38 -4.05 -2.68 -20.39
N ASN A 39 -3.29 -2.42 -21.46
CA ASN A 39 -1.86 -2.10 -21.37
C ASN A 39 -1.62 -0.81 -20.59
N SER A 40 -2.32 0.27 -20.94
CA SER A 40 -2.16 1.57 -20.26
C SER A 40 -2.62 1.50 -18.80
N ARG A 41 -3.70 0.76 -18.52
CA ARG A 41 -4.13 0.48 -17.15
C ARG A 41 -3.09 -0.30 -16.35
N GLY A 42 -2.46 -1.30 -16.96
CA GLY A 42 -1.35 -2.04 -16.36
C GLY A 42 -0.24 -1.11 -15.89
N TYR A 43 0.22 -0.19 -16.74
CA TYR A 43 1.24 0.79 -16.37
C TYR A 43 0.82 1.74 -15.24
N GLN A 44 -0.44 2.17 -15.22
CA GLN A 44 -0.97 2.99 -14.12
C GLN A 44 -0.91 2.24 -12.78
N VAL A 45 -1.40 1.00 -12.75
CA VAL A 45 -1.40 0.19 -11.52
C VAL A 45 0.03 -0.16 -11.11
N GLY A 46 0.93 -0.47 -12.06
CA GLY A 46 2.35 -0.70 -11.80
C GLY A 46 3.04 0.52 -11.17
N THR A 47 2.80 1.71 -11.73
CA THR A 47 3.33 2.98 -11.19
C THR A 47 2.85 3.23 -9.77
N LEU A 48 1.54 3.13 -9.54
CA LEU A 48 0.96 3.35 -8.21
C LEU A 48 1.42 2.28 -7.20
N THR A 49 1.71 1.05 -7.65
CA THR A 49 2.29 0.00 -6.82
C THR A 49 3.70 0.38 -6.34
N SER A 50 4.54 0.93 -7.23
CA SER A 50 5.87 1.45 -6.87
C SER A 50 5.74 2.61 -5.87
N VAL A 51 4.87 3.59 -6.14
CA VAL A 51 4.64 4.73 -5.23
C VAL A 51 4.15 4.28 -3.84
N ALA A 52 3.21 3.34 -3.79
CA ALA A 52 2.72 2.79 -2.53
C ALA A 52 3.84 2.10 -1.74
N ARG A 53 4.67 1.30 -2.42
CA ARG A 53 5.83 0.64 -1.83
C ARG A 53 6.85 1.64 -1.29
N ASP A 54 7.17 2.69 -2.06
CA ASP A 54 8.11 3.73 -1.66
C ASP A 54 7.66 4.43 -0.37
N ILE A 55 6.38 4.73 -0.24
CA ILE A 55 5.82 5.32 0.98
C ILE A 55 5.94 4.32 2.15
N LEU A 56 5.46 3.09 1.96
CA LEU A 56 5.42 2.06 3.01
C LEU A 56 6.82 1.73 3.57
N LEU A 57 7.80 1.59 2.68
CA LEU A 57 9.16 1.17 3.04
C LEU A 57 10.12 2.35 3.27
N SER A 58 9.63 3.58 3.16
CA SER A 58 10.43 4.78 3.40
C SER A 58 11.08 4.79 4.79
N SER A 59 12.26 5.39 4.87
CA SER A 59 12.92 5.68 6.16
C SER A 59 12.03 6.50 7.09
N LYS A 60 11.22 7.41 6.53
CA LYS A 60 10.25 8.22 7.26
C LYS A 60 9.15 7.37 7.91
N MET A 61 8.55 6.42 7.19
CA MET A 61 7.54 5.52 7.73
C MET A 61 8.11 4.70 8.90
N ARG A 62 9.30 4.12 8.71
CA ARG A 62 10.00 3.34 9.74
C ARG A 62 10.30 4.17 10.99
N LYS A 63 10.76 5.41 10.81
CA LYS A 63 11.04 6.31 11.94
C LYS A 63 9.78 6.68 12.72
N LEU A 64 8.69 7.00 12.02
CA LEU A 64 7.41 7.31 12.66
C LEU A 64 6.83 6.09 13.41
N LEU A 65 7.02 4.88 12.89
CA LEU A 65 6.64 3.64 13.54
C LEU A 65 7.42 3.45 14.86
N GLU A 66 8.74 3.58 14.83
CA GLU A 66 9.60 3.48 16.03
C GLU A 66 9.20 4.53 17.08
N ASP A 67 9.08 5.79 16.69
CA ASP A 67 8.72 6.88 17.61
C ASP A 67 7.32 6.65 18.22
N SER A 68 6.39 6.10 17.44
CA SER A 68 5.04 5.77 17.92
C SER A 68 5.04 4.56 18.86
N GLN A 69 5.90 3.56 18.63
CA GLN A 69 6.08 2.42 19.55
C GLN A 69 6.60 2.89 20.91
N ASN A 70 7.58 3.80 20.91
CA ASN A 70 8.10 4.43 22.12
C ASN A 70 7.04 5.29 22.81
N GLU A 71 6.30 6.12 22.08
CA GLU A 71 5.23 6.96 22.64
C GLU A 71 4.11 6.13 23.30
N THR A 72 3.80 4.98 22.72
CA THR A 72 2.65 4.14 23.13
C THR A 72 3.07 2.94 24.00
N HIS A 73 4.31 2.89 24.50
CA HIS A 73 4.86 1.71 25.18
C HIS A 73 3.97 1.20 26.33
N ASN A 74 3.40 2.10 27.12
CA ASN A 74 2.54 1.81 28.29
C ASN A 74 1.06 1.56 27.97
N LEU A 75 0.63 1.63 26.71
CA LEU A 75 -0.75 1.34 26.35
C LEU A 75 -1.03 -0.16 26.35
N ASP A 76 -2.29 -0.50 26.61
CA ASP A 76 -2.78 -1.87 26.53
C ASP A 76 -2.53 -2.49 25.14
N LYS A 77 -2.21 -3.79 25.11
CA LYS A 77 -1.84 -4.51 23.87
C LYS A 77 -2.97 -4.57 22.84
N ASP A 78 -4.22 -4.50 23.28
CA ASP A 78 -5.41 -4.51 22.42
C ASP A 78 -5.92 -3.11 22.10
N SER A 79 -5.21 -2.06 22.54
CA SER A 79 -5.49 -0.69 22.10
C SER A 79 -5.35 -0.54 20.58
N PHE A 80 -6.13 0.40 20.03
CA PHE A 80 -6.10 0.77 18.62
C PHE A 80 -4.68 1.09 18.15
N GLU A 81 -3.93 1.86 18.94
CA GLU A 81 -2.54 2.21 18.68
C GLU A 81 -1.65 0.97 18.55
N LYS A 82 -1.66 0.07 19.54
CA LYS A 82 -0.81 -1.14 19.53
C LYS A 82 -1.12 -2.06 18.36
N LYS A 83 -2.41 -2.28 18.04
CA LYS A 83 -2.82 -3.09 16.88
C LYS A 83 -2.36 -2.46 15.57
N THR A 84 -2.53 -1.15 15.42
CA THR A 84 -2.08 -0.42 14.22
C THR A 84 -0.58 -0.56 14.01
N LEU A 85 0.22 -0.37 15.06
CA LEU A 85 1.68 -0.49 14.99
C LEU A 85 2.13 -1.94 14.69
N SER A 86 1.44 -2.93 15.26
CA SER A 86 1.70 -4.34 14.98
C SER A 86 1.46 -4.68 13.51
N HIS A 87 0.28 -4.33 12.97
CA HIS A 87 -0.06 -4.60 11.58
C HIS A 87 0.85 -3.85 10.61
N LEU A 88 1.19 -2.59 10.90
CA LEU A 88 2.13 -1.84 10.06
C LEU A 88 3.52 -2.48 10.06
N SER A 89 4.01 -2.94 11.21
CA SER A 89 5.30 -3.63 11.31
C SER A 89 5.31 -4.91 10.48
N GLU A 90 4.22 -5.69 10.55
CA GLU A 90 4.05 -6.91 9.74
C GLU A 90 4.04 -6.59 8.24
N ALA A 91 3.27 -5.58 7.83
CA ALA A 91 3.19 -5.17 6.43
C ALA A 91 4.56 -4.71 5.88
N ILE A 92 5.31 -3.89 6.63
CA ILE A 92 6.66 -3.48 6.27
C ILE A 92 7.54 -4.73 6.12
N ASN A 93 7.59 -5.61 7.13
CA ASN A 93 8.44 -6.80 7.11
C ASN A 93 8.10 -7.77 5.96
N TYR A 94 6.83 -7.88 5.60
CA TYR A 94 6.39 -8.70 4.47
C TYR A 94 6.83 -8.09 3.14
N HIS A 95 6.52 -6.81 2.92
CA HIS A 95 6.80 -6.16 1.64
C HIS A 95 8.29 -5.90 1.41
N ASP A 96 9.09 -5.70 2.46
CA ASP A 96 10.53 -5.50 2.35
C ASP A 96 11.24 -6.71 1.71
N LYS A 97 10.71 -7.92 1.94
CA LYS A 97 11.24 -9.18 1.40
C LYS A 97 10.95 -9.40 -0.09
N ILE A 98 10.04 -8.61 -0.67
CA ILE A 98 9.59 -8.76 -2.06
C ILE A 98 10.36 -7.75 -2.91
N PRO A 99 11.10 -8.17 -3.96
CA PRO A 99 11.75 -7.23 -4.86
C PRO A 99 10.73 -6.30 -5.55
N GLU A 100 11.02 -5.00 -5.59
CA GLU A 100 10.14 -4.00 -6.22
C GLU A 100 9.78 -4.38 -7.66
N LYS A 101 10.79 -4.69 -8.48
CA LYS A 101 10.60 -5.04 -9.90
C LYS A 101 9.60 -6.20 -10.07
N LEU A 102 9.62 -7.19 -9.17
CA LEU A 102 8.70 -8.31 -9.22
C LEU A 102 7.27 -7.86 -8.89
N GLN A 103 7.11 -7.05 -7.85
CA GLN A 103 5.81 -6.56 -7.40
C GLN A 103 5.15 -5.64 -8.46
N VAL A 104 5.91 -4.70 -9.02
CA VAL A 104 5.46 -3.81 -10.09
C VAL A 104 5.12 -4.62 -11.34
N LYS A 105 5.98 -5.56 -11.75
CA LYS A 105 5.72 -6.32 -12.98
C LYS A 105 4.48 -7.19 -12.88
N LYS A 106 4.24 -7.78 -11.72
CA LYS A 106 3.00 -8.52 -11.45
C LYS A 106 1.77 -7.63 -11.60
N ALA A 107 1.82 -6.42 -11.04
CA ALA A 107 0.72 -5.46 -11.11
C ALA A 107 0.43 -4.99 -12.54
N GLU A 108 1.46 -4.76 -13.36
CA GLU A 108 1.29 -4.39 -14.78
C GLU A 108 0.59 -5.47 -15.60
N LEU A 109 0.84 -6.75 -15.28
CA LEU A 109 0.31 -7.89 -16.04
C LEU A 109 -1.14 -8.23 -15.67
N GLU A 110 -1.62 -7.81 -14.50
CA GLU A 110 -2.93 -8.21 -13.99
C GLU A 110 -4.10 -7.83 -14.93
N PRO A 111 -4.20 -6.59 -15.47
CA PRO A 111 -5.31 -6.24 -16.36
C PRO A 111 -5.28 -7.02 -17.68
N LEU A 112 -4.09 -7.35 -18.19
CA LEU A 112 -3.92 -8.14 -19.41
C LEU A 112 -4.36 -9.59 -19.19
N ALA A 113 -3.89 -10.19 -18.09
CA ALA A 113 -4.26 -11.56 -17.73
C ALA A 113 -5.76 -11.68 -17.46
N HIS A 114 -6.37 -10.69 -16.82
CA HIS A 114 -7.81 -10.67 -16.58
C HIS A 114 -8.60 -10.60 -17.89
N ASN A 115 -8.23 -9.71 -18.81
CA ASN A 115 -8.89 -9.62 -20.11
C ASN A 115 -8.77 -10.92 -20.91
N ALA A 116 -7.58 -11.53 -20.95
CA ALA A 116 -7.36 -12.79 -21.67
C ALA A 116 -8.18 -13.96 -21.10
N TRP A 117 -8.46 -13.96 -19.79
CA TRP A 117 -9.30 -14.97 -19.16
C TRP A 117 -10.80 -14.75 -19.40
N ALA A 118 -11.24 -13.49 -19.55
CA ALA A 118 -12.66 -13.15 -19.68
C ALA A 118 -13.22 -13.30 -21.11
N GLU A 119 -12.36 -13.54 -22.10
CA GLU A 119 -12.72 -13.80 -23.50
C GLU A 119 -12.98 -15.29 -23.76
#